data_AF-A0A7Y2ZEB0-F1
#
_entry.id   AF-A0A7Y2ZEB0-F1
#
_cell.length_a   1.000
_cell.length_b   1.000
_cell.length_c   1.000
_cell.angle_alpha   90.00
_cell.angle_beta   90.00
_cell.angle_gamma   90.00
#
_symmetry.space_group_name_H-M   'P 1'
#
loop_
_entity.id
_entity.type
_entity.pdbx_description
1 polymer ?
#
loop_
_entity_poly.entity_id
_entity_poly.type
_entity_poly.pdbx_seq_one_letter_code
_entity_poly.pdbx_strand_id
1 'polypeptide(L)'
;MPGVPDVRVGVAIPAAGVGRRMGGTRKAWLELDGRPLLALALEPFLARTDVTAVRVALSPRDAADPPTWLVGLDPRVEVVAGGATRAESVARAVTALPRT
;
A
#
# COMPACT_ATOMS: atom_id res chain seq x y z
N MET A 1 30.03 13.82 10.58
CA MET A 1 29.16 12.62 10.63
C MET A 1 29.38 11.87 9.33
N PRO A 2 29.90 10.62 9.32
CA PRO A 2 29.97 9.85 8.09
C PRO A 2 28.54 9.76 7.51
N GLY A 3 28.39 10.17 6.25
CA GLY A 3 27.10 10.28 5.58
C GLY A 3 26.39 8.92 5.59
N VAL A 4 25.14 8.91 6.02
CA VAL A 4 24.25 7.75 5.87
C VAL A 4 24.27 7.39 4.38
N PRO A 5 24.54 6.13 4.00
CA PRO A 5 24.48 5.74 2.59
C PRO A 5 23.13 6.13 1.99
N ASP A 6 23.11 6.45 0.70
CA ASP A 6 21.88 6.77 -0.04
C ASP A 6 21.02 5.50 -0.16
N VAL A 7 20.34 5.15 0.93
CA VAL A 7 19.50 3.96 1.02
C VAL A 7 18.16 4.29 0.38
N ARG A 8 17.83 3.55 -0.68
CA ARG A 8 16.51 3.61 -1.30
C ARG A 8 15.57 2.60 -0.64
N VAL A 9 14.39 3.04 -0.26
CA VAL A 9 13.38 2.22 0.41
C VAL A 9 12.21 1.97 -0.52
N GLY A 10 11.85 0.69 -0.68
CA GLY A 10 10.60 0.25 -1.28
C GLY A 10 9.62 -0.18 -0.18
N VAL A 11 8.34 0.20 -0.32
CA VAL A 11 7.31 -0.08 0.68
C VAL A 11 6.24 -1.00 0.09
N ALA A 12 5.98 -2.12 0.75
CA ALA A 12 4.91 -3.04 0.39
C ALA A 12 3.79 -3.00 1.44
N ILE A 13 2.58 -2.62 1.03
CA ILE A 13 1.42 -2.49 1.91
C ILE A 13 0.38 -3.56 1.56
N PRO A 14 0.24 -4.64 2.35
CA PRO A 14 -0.82 -5.62 2.17
C PRO A 14 -2.16 -5.08 2.69
N ALA A 15 -3.07 -4.77 1.79
CA ALA A 15 -4.42 -4.23 2.07
C ALA A 15 -5.55 -5.07 1.44
N ALA A 16 -5.25 -6.28 0.94
CA ALA A 16 -6.22 -7.19 0.29
C ALA A 16 -7.22 -7.87 1.26
N GLY A 17 -7.09 -7.62 2.57
CA GLY A 17 -7.89 -8.26 3.60
C GLY A 17 -9.33 -7.77 3.63
N VAL A 18 -10.29 -8.70 3.67
CA VAL A 18 -11.73 -8.41 3.72
C VAL A 18 -12.26 -8.01 5.11
N GLY A 19 -11.40 -7.90 6.12
CA GLY A 19 -11.81 -7.51 7.47
C GLY A 19 -12.82 -8.46 8.12
N ARG A 20 -12.63 -9.78 8.02
CA ARG A 20 -13.55 -10.80 8.57
C ARG A 20 -13.92 -10.55 10.05
N ARG A 21 -12.96 -10.15 10.87
CA ARG A 21 -13.16 -9.82 12.29
C ARG A 21 -13.94 -8.51 12.53
N MET A 22 -14.08 -7.68 11.51
CA MET A 22 -14.88 -6.45 11.50
C MET A 22 -16.24 -6.68 10.81
N GLY A 23 -16.79 -7.90 10.88
CA GLY A 23 -18.06 -8.24 10.24
C GLY A 23 -18.03 -8.22 8.70
N GLY A 24 -16.85 -8.40 8.08
CA GLY A 24 -16.70 -8.29 6.63
C GLY A 24 -16.51 -6.85 6.14
N THR A 25 -16.43 -5.88 7.06
CA THR A 25 -16.12 -4.50 6.73
C THR A 25 -14.66 -4.36 6.31
N ARG A 26 -14.44 -3.81 5.13
CA ARG A 26 -13.11 -3.57 4.58
C ARG A 26 -12.45 -2.40 5.32
N LYS A 27 -11.66 -2.73 6.36
CA LYS A 27 -10.99 -1.73 7.21
C LYS A 27 -10.18 -0.70 6.43
N ALA A 28 -9.52 -1.08 5.34
CA ALA A 28 -8.73 -0.15 4.51
C ALA A 28 -9.53 1.06 4.00
N TRP A 29 -10.84 0.88 3.80
CA TRP A 29 -11.76 1.90 3.29
C TRP A 29 -12.53 2.63 4.38
N LEU A 30 -12.46 2.18 5.63
CA LEU A 30 -13.09 2.91 6.73
C LEU A 30 -12.41 4.26 6.89
N GLU A 31 -13.21 5.28 7.16
CA GLU A 31 -12.73 6.63 7.32
C GLU A 31 -12.56 6.97 8.80
N LEU A 32 -11.48 7.69 9.11
CA LEU A 32 -11.33 8.44 10.36
C LEU A 32 -11.23 9.91 9.97
N ASP A 33 -12.13 10.74 10.53
CA ASP A 33 -12.25 12.16 10.20
C ASP A 33 -12.32 12.43 8.69
N GLY A 34 -13.12 11.62 7.97
CA GLY A 34 -13.34 11.75 6.52
C GLY A 34 -12.15 11.28 5.66
N ARG A 35 -11.11 10.67 6.26
CA ARG A 35 -9.95 10.15 5.54
C ARG A 35 -9.89 8.62 5.60
N PRO A 36 -9.74 7.91 4.46
CA PRO A 36 -9.58 6.46 4.47
C PRO A 36 -8.38 6.02 5.32
N LEU A 37 -8.57 4.96 6.11
CA LEU A 37 -7.53 4.38 6.96
C LEU A 37 -6.28 3.99 6.17
N LEU A 38 -6.44 3.53 4.93
CA LEU A 38 -5.30 3.24 4.07
C LEU A 38 -4.54 4.51 3.66
N ALA A 39 -5.21 5.63 3.40
CA ALA A 39 -4.55 6.90 3.12
C ALA A 39 -3.72 7.38 4.33
N LEU A 40 -4.31 7.29 5.53
CA LEU A 40 -3.62 7.60 6.79
C LEU A 40 -2.41 6.69 7.03
N ALA A 41 -2.49 5.41 6.66
CA ALA A 41 -1.39 4.47 6.79
C ALA A 41 -0.25 4.71 5.79
N LEU A 42 -0.54 5.31 4.63
CA LEU A 42 0.45 5.61 3.59
C LEU A 42 1.23 6.90 3.88
N GLU A 43 0.59 7.88 4.50
CA GLU A 43 1.15 9.22 4.74
C GLU A 43 2.55 9.24 5.39
N PRO A 44 2.85 8.45 6.44
CA PRO A 44 4.19 8.44 7.05
C PRO A 44 5.30 7.98 6.10
N PHE A 45 4.98 7.10 5.14
CA PHE A 45 5.94 6.63 4.15
C PHE A 45 6.13 7.66 3.04
N LEU A 46 5.05 8.30 2.60
CA LEU A 46 5.09 9.32 1.55
C LEU A 46 5.79 10.59 2.01
N ALA A 47 5.79 10.89 3.31
CA ALA A 47 6.55 12.01 3.87
C ALA A 47 8.08 11.83 3.80
N ARG A 48 8.58 10.63 3.50
CA ARG A 48 10.02 10.34 3.45
C ARG A 48 10.58 10.47 2.03
N THR A 49 11.73 11.10 1.91
CA THR A 49 12.45 11.28 0.64
C THR A 49 13.21 10.04 0.18
N ASP A 50 13.57 9.14 1.11
CA ASP A 50 14.25 7.87 0.82
C ASP A 50 13.29 6.78 0.32
N VAL A 51 11.98 6.98 0.45
CA VAL A 51 10.95 6.10 -0.11
C VAL A 51 10.74 6.41 -1.58
N THR A 52 11.07 5.42 -2.42
CA THR A 52 11.13 5.59 -3.88
C THR A 52 10.03 4.83 -4.62
N ALA A 53 9.41 3.85 -3.99
CA ALA A 53 8.29 3.11 -4.53
C ALA A 53 7.38 2.58 -3.42
N VAL A 54 6.08 2.62 -3.66
CA VAL A 54 5.06 2.06 -2.77
C VAL A 54 4.17 1.13 -3.60
N ARG A 55 3.98 -0.11 -3.13
CA ARG A 55 3.12 -1.11 -3.75
C ARG A 55 2.02 -1.51 -2.78
N VAL A 56 0.79 -1.20 -3.13
CA VAL A 56 -0.39 -1.50 -2.33
C VAL A 56 -1.08 -2.72 -2.90
N ALA A 57 -1.00 -3.86 -2.20
CA ALA A 57 -1.71 -5.06 -2.60
C ALA A 57 -3.17 -4.99 -2.14
N LEU A 58 -4.10 -4.82 -3.09
CA LEU A 58 -5.54 -4.83 -2.84
C LEU A 58 -6.15 -6.20 -3.15
N SER A 59 -7.44 -6.39 -2.83
CA SER A 59 -8.14 -7.59 -3.31
C SER A 59 -8.15 -7.58 -4.85
N PRO A 60 -8.17 -8.73 -5.55
CA PRO A 60 -8.19 -8.74 -7.02
C PRO A 60 -9.32 -7.90 -7.62
N ARG A 61 -10.49 -7.86 -6.96
CA ARG A 61 -11.62 -7.01 -7.34
C ARG A 61 -11.28 -5.52 -7.23
N ASP A 62 -10.72 -5.11 -6.09
CA ASP A 62 -10.39 -3.70 -5.84
C ASP A 62 -9.14 -3.26 -6.62
N ALA A 63 -8.26 -4.18 -7.00
CA ALA A 63 -7.11 -3.89 -7.86
C ALA A 63 -7.51 -3.66 -9.33
N ALA A 64 -8.61 -4.28 -9.78
CA ALA A 64 -9.14 -4.09 -11.13
C ALA A 64 -9.83 -2.72 -11.30
N ASP A 65 -10.36 -2.16 -10.21
CA ASP A 65 -11.00 -0.85 -10.17
C ASP A 65 -10.59 -0.13 -8.86
N PRO A 66 -9.36 0.39 -8.78
CA PRO A 66 -8.85 0.99 -7.56
C PRO A 66 -9.52 2.35 -7.30
N PRO A 67 -9.72 2.73 -6.03
CA PRO A 67 -10.26 4.05 -5.70
C PRO A 67 -9.42 5.17 -6.31
N THR A 68 -10.07 6.15 -6.94
CA THR A 68 -9.41 7.28 -7.61
C THR A 68 -8.50 8.06 -6.67
N TRP A 69 -8.88 8.20 -5.39
CA TRP A 69 -8.05 8.86 -4.39
C TRP A 69 -6.72 8.14 -4.15
N LEU A 70 -6.66 6.81 -4.32
CA LEU A 70 -5.46 6.01 -4.05
C LEU A 70 -4.48 6.11 -5.22
N VAL A 71 -4.97 5.99 -6.45
CA VAL A 71 -4.14 6.14 -7.67
C VAL A 71 -3.69 7.59 -7.88
N GLY A 72 -4.45 8.57 -7.36
CA GLY A 72 -4.08 9.98 -7.38
C GLY A 72 -3.28 10.46 -6.16
N LEU A 73 -2.97 9.58 -5.20
CA LEU A 73 -2.41 9.99 -3.91
C LEU A 73 -0.97 10.51 -4.03
N ASP A 74 -0.12 9.78 -4.75
CA ASP A 74 1.30 10.10 -4.94
C ASP A 74 1.86 9.28 -6.12
N PRO A 75 2.74 9.85 -6.97
CA PRO A 75 3.28 9.16 -8.13
C PRO A 75 4.10 7.90 -7.79
N ARG A 76 4.55 7.74 -6.55
CA ARG A 76 5.26 6.53 -6.10
C ARG A 76 4.32 5.35 -5.79
N VAL A 77 3.02 5.60 -5.67
CA VAL A 77 2.02 4.60 -5.29
C VAL A 77 1.50 3.87 -6.52
N GLU A 78 1.64 2.54 -6.52
CA GLU A 78 0.99 1.67 -7.50
C GLU A 78 0.21 0.56 -6.79
N VAL A 79 -0.92 0.20 -7.38
CA VAL A 79 -1.78 -0.88 -6.90
C VAL A 79 -1.38 -2.19 -7.58
N VAL A 80 -1.36 -3.26 -6.80
CA VAL A 80 -1.19 -4.62 -7.32
C VAL A 80 -2.29 -5.53 -6.80
N ALA A 81 -2.61 -6.59 -7.55
CA ALA A 81 -3.52 -7.62 -7.09
C ALA A 81 -2.87 -8.49 -6.00
N GLY A 82 -3.39 -8.42 -4.78
CA GLY A 82 -3.03 -9.29 -3.67
C GLY A 82 -3.45 -10.74 -3.87
N GLY A 83 -3.01 -11.61 -2.95
CA GLY A 83 -3.29 -13.05 -3.00
C GLY A 83 -4.37 -13.51 -2.03
N ALA A 84 -4.59 -14.83 -1.97
CA ALA A 84 -5.56 -15.44 -1.07
C ALA A 84 -5.15 -15.30 0.40
N THR A 85 -3.85 -15.22 0.65
CA THR A 85 -3.26 -15.04 1.98
C THR A 85 -2.56 -13.69 2.11
N ARG A 86 -2.33 -13.27 3.37
CA ARG A 86 -1.50 -12.10 3.66
C ARG A 86 -0.08 -12.28 3.11
N ALA A 87 0.49 -13.48 3.23
CA ALA A 87 1.84 -13.79 2.76
C ALA A 87 1.94 -13.64 1.23
N GLU A 88 0.99 -14.18 0.48
CA GLU A 88 0.94 -13.99 -0.98
C GLU A 88 0.78 -12.52 -1.37
N SER A 89 -0.06 -11.77 -0.66
CA SER A 89 -0.26 -10.34 -0.91
C SER A 89 1.04 -9.55 -0.69
N VAL A 90 1.79 -9.88 0.36
CA VAL A 90 3.12 -9.29 0.60
C VAL A 90 4.09 -9.69 -0.51
N ALA A 91 4.18 -10.97 -0.86
CA ALA A 91 5.10 -11.47 -1.89
C ALA A 91 4.86 -10.78 -3.24
N ARG A 92 3.60 -10.61 -3.64
CA ARG A 92 3.23 -9.90 -4.88
C ARG A 92 3.60 -8.41 -4.83
N ALA A 93 3.30 -7.73 -3.72
CA ALA A 93 3.69 -6.32 -3.55
C ALA A 93 5.21 -6.12 -3.60
N VAL A 94 5.97 -6.99 -2.90
CA VAL A 94 7.44 -6.94 -2.92
C VAL A 94 8.00 -7.24 -4.30
N THR A 95 7.44 -8.22 -5.01
CA THR A 95 7.89 -8.58 -6.38
C THR A 95 7.66 -7.44 -7.38
N ALA A 96 6.62 -6.63 -7.17
CA ALA A 96 6.30 -5.50 -8.02
C ALA A 96 7.10 -4.22 -7.69
N LEU A 97 7.93 -4.24 -6.64
CA LEU A 97 8.86 -3.14 -6.39
C LEU A 97 9.92 -3.11 -7.51
N PRO A 98 10.38 -1.91 -7.91
CA PRO A 98 11.48 -1.80 -8.87
C PRO A 98 12.71 -2.56 -8.39
N ARG A 99 13.33 -3.32 -9.29
CA ARG A 99 14.66 -3.89 -9.07
C ARG A 99 15.68 -2.80 -9.43
N THR A 100 16.25 -2.17 -8.42
CA THR A 100 17.38 -1.24 -8.55
C THR A 100 18.69 -1.99 -8.61
#